data_AF-A0A446ZLV0-F1
#
_entry.id   AF-A0A446ZLV0-F1
#
_cell.length_a   1.000
_cell.length_b   1.000
_cell.length_c   1.000
_cell.angle_alpha   90.00
_cell.angle_beta   90.00
_cell.angle_gamma   90.00
#
_symmetry.space_group_name_H-M   'P 1'
#
loop_
_entity.id
_entity.type
_entity.pdbx_description
1 polymer ?
#
loop_
_entity_poly.entity_id
_entity_poly.type
_entity_poly.pdbx_seq_one_letter_code
_entity_poly.pdbx_strand_id
1 'polypeptide(L)'
;MSLDATVWAWKTRQKQKAGGALKPLKKLVLLSLADRAGETHECYPSIARLVEDTEMDRKTVLKIIDELIEDGFIIDTGKREGRTKQVKVYLLIGVKGRETVPTRVHFDTENDEINSPNNGTVPTTEQFQQFHERVPTIPLNSPNVGTRNLSKNLSIESKNKKTWLSLKKLGEEILLATDQETYEQIKNATWFDRELRAFELYNAQKNLCDELMNYHFADWLINACGKYQAREQSKNHNVGTQVRVPQGESNTLSSKQIYSFAQKLSVLPEFASKYAEGNESYEQLAARIAVKLADPEQQQKLMPYLIQVGFTGKGAA
;
A
#
# COMPACT_ATOMS: atom_id res chain seq x y z
N MET A 1 -13.67 -3.74 14.14
CA MET A 1 -13.69 -2.27 14.25
C MET A 1 -14.92 -1.78 13.51
N SER A 2 -15.96 -1.40 14.25
CA SER A 2 -17.16 -0.81 13.68
C SER A 2 -16.97 0.70 13.49
N LEU A 3 -17.07 1.17 12.24
CA LEU A 3 -17.02 2.59 11.93
C LEU A 3 -18.18 3.34 12.60
N ASP A 4 -19.38 2.75 12.56
CA ASP A 4 -20.58 3.36 13.13
C ASP A 4 -20.48 3.50 14.66
N ALA A 5 -19.86 2.53 15.35
CA ALA A 5 -19.54 2.62 16.78
C ALA A 5 -18.57 3.76 17.10
N THR A 6 -17.51 3.91 16.29
CA THR A 6 -16.51 4.98 16.48
C THR A 6 -17.12 6.36 16.23
N VAL A 7 -17.95 6.50 15.18
CA VAL A 7 -18.69 7.73 14.89
C VAL A 7 -19.70 8.06 15.98
N TRP A 8 -20.40 7.05 16.52
CA TRP A 8 -21.28 7.20 17.68
C TRP A 8 -20.50 7.73 18.90
N ALA A 9 -19.39 7.11 19.29
CA ALA A 9 -18.58 7.52 20.43
C ALA A 9 -18.02 8.96 20.29
N TRP A 10 -17.70 9.40 19.08
CA TRP A 10 -17.35 10.81 18.80
C TRP A 10 -18.51 11.78 18.98
N LYS A 11 -19.73 11.39 18.62
CA LYS A 11 -20.96 12.20 18.80
C LYS A 11 -21.40 12.23 20.26
N THR A 12 -21.28 11.12 20.99
CA THR A 12 -21.68 10.98 22.40
C THR A 12 -21.05 12.07 23.28
N ARG A 13 -21.88 12.68 24.13
CA ARG A 13 -21.48 13.72 25.09
C ARG A 13 -21.44 13.15 26.50
N GLN A 14 -20.27 13.20 27.11
CA GLN A 14 -20.03 12.62 28.44
C GLN A 14 -20.61 13.49 29.55
N LYS A 15 -21.27 12.84 30.53
CA LYS A 15 -21.80 13.49 31.74
C LYS A 15 -20.68 13.67 32.76
N GLN A 16 -20.61 14.85 33.39
CA GLN A 16 -19.74 15.07 34.55
C GLN A 16 -20.52 14.70 35.80
N LYS A 17 -19.94 13.83 36.64
CA LYS A 17 -20.43 13.53 37.98
C LYS A 17 -19.52 14.22 39.01
N ALA A 18 -20.07 14.67 40.14
CA ALA A 18 -19.26 15.17 41.24
C ALA A 18 -18.42 14.02 41.81
N GLY A 19 -17.10 14.22 41.97
CA GLY A 19 -16.17 13.15 42.33
C GLY A 19 -15.96 12.07 41.25
N GLY A 20 -16.61 12.15 40.09
CA GLY A 20 -16.45 11.22 38.97
C GLY A 20 -15.26 11.53 38.06
N ALA A 21 -15.02 10.68 37.08
CA ALA A 21 -13.98 10.84 36.08
C ALA A 21 -14.23 12.03 35.13
N LEU A 22 -13.16 12.65 34.64
CA LEU A 22 -13.23 13.81 33.74
C LEU A 22 -13.85 13.42 32.38
N LYS A 23 -14.71 14.30 31.82
CA LYS A 23 -15.35 14.09 30.50
C LYS A 23 -14.40 13.63 29.38
N PRO A 24 -13.18 14.19 29.21
CA PRO A 24 -12.27 13.75 28.13
C PRO A 24 -11.77 12.32 28.35
N LEU A 25 -11.49 11.94 29.60
CA LEU A 25 -11.02 10.61 29.96
C LEU A 25 -12.12 9.55 29.71
N LYS A 26 -13.36 9.84 30.14
CA LYS A 26 -14.53 9.01 29.78
C LYS A 26 -14.65 8.80 28.27
N LYS A 27 -14.50 9.88 27.50
CA LYS A 27 -14.60 9.82 26.04
C LYS A 27 -13.48 8.99 25.42
N LEU A 28 -12.25 9.09 25.92
CA LEU A 28 -11.11 8.32 25.42
C LEU A 28 -11.27 6.81 25.68
N VAL A 29 -11.73 6.41 26.88
CA VAL A 29 -12.04 5.00 27.16
C VAL A 29 -13.19 4.50 26.27
N LEU A 30 -14.25 5.29 26.10
CA LEU A 30 -15.38 4.93 25.23
C LEU A 30 -14.95 4.78 23.76
N LEU A 31 -14.05 5.63 23.26
CA LEU A 31 -13.47 5.51 21.92
C LEU A 31 -12.63 4.24 21.80
N SER A 32 -11.82 3.89 22.80
CA SER A 32 -11.02 2.66 22.81
C SER A 32 -11.87 1.38 22.87
N LEU A 33 -13.06 1.43 23.48
CA LEU A 33 -14.07 0.38 23.42
C LEU A 33 -14.70 0.30 22.01
N ALA A 34 -15.11 1.44 21.43
CA ALA A 34 -15.76 1.53 20.13
C ALA A 34 -14.87 1.09 18.95
N ASP A 35 -13.58 1.43 18.99
CA ASP A 35 -12.53 0.96 18.07
C ASP A 35 -12.52 -0.58 17.95
N ARG A 36 -12.85 -1.27 19.05
CA ARG A 36 -12.88 -2.74 19.17
C ARG A 36 -14.26 -3.35 19.10
N ALA A 37 -15.29 -2.55 18.86
CA ALA A 37 -16.61 -3.09 18.61
C ALA A 37 -16.64 -3.89 17.30
N GLY A 38 -17.30 -5.04 17.34
CA GLY A 38 -17.69 -5.81 16.17
C GLY A 38 -18.95 -5.24 15.49
N GLU A 39 -19.44 -5.97 14.50
CA GLU A 39 -20.69 -5.66 13.80
C GLU A 39 -21.91 -5.73 14.76
N THR A 40 -21.87 -6.66 15.72
CA THR A 40 -22.87 -6.80 16.81
C THR A 40 -22.82 -5.68 17.86
N HIS A 41 -21.93 -4.70 17.70
CA HIS A 41 -21.63 -3.64 18.67
C HIS A 41 -21.09 -4.15 20.03
N GLU A 42 -20.72 -5.44 20.11
CA GLU A 42 -20.00 -6.01 21.25
C GLU A 42 -18.49 -5.77 21.13
N CYS A 43 -17.83 -5.51 22.25
CA CYS A 43 -16.38 -5.37 22.38
C CYS A 43 -15.89 -6.11 23.64
N TYR A 44 -14.66 -6.62 23.63
CA TYR A 44 -14.09 -7.35 24.77
C TYR A 44 -12.59 -7.11 24.93
N PRO A 45 -12.15 -5.84 25.06
CA PRO A 45 -10.77 -5.54 25.43
C PRO A 45 -10.51 -5.88 26.89
N SER A 46 -9.31 -6.38 27.18
CA SER A 46 -8.85 -6.53 28.56
C SER A 46 -8.53 -5.18 29.18
N ILE A 47 -8.63 -5.09 30.52
CA ILE A 47 -8.29 -3.86 31.25
C ILE A 47 -6.84 -3.44 30.99
N ALA A 48 -5.91 -4.39 30.86
CA ALA A 48 -4.51 -4.10 30.51
C ALA A 48 -4.39 -3.46 29.11
N ARG A 49 -5.23 -3.85 28.14
CA ARG A 49 -5.25 -3.22 26.82
C ARG A 49 -5.82 -1.80 26.86
N LEU A 50 -6.88 -1.57 27.64
CA LEU A 50 -7.44 -0.22 27.83
C LEU A 50 -6.46 0.71 28.56
N VAL A 51 -5.71 0.20 29.54
CA VAL A 51 -4.60 0.93 30.17
C VAL A 51 -3.53 1.31 29.14
N GLU A 52 -3.10 0.37 28.28
CA GLU A 52 -2.11 0.63 27.22
C GLU A 52 -2.60 1.67 26.20
N ASP A 53 -3.89 1.64 25.81
CA ASP A 53 -4.43 2.56 24.79
C ASP A 53 -4.77 3.96 25.31
N THR A 54 -4.90 4.12 26.62
CA THR A 54 -5.35 5.40 27.22
C THR A 54 -4.33 6.03 28.16
N GLU A 55 -3.23 5.33 28.43
CA GLU A 55 -2.15 5.73 29.34
C GLU A 55 -2.63 6.07 30.77
N MET A 56 -3.82 5.59 31.16
CA MET A 56 -4.42 5.81 32.48
C MET A 56 -4.10 4.66 33.44
N ASP A 57 -4.05 4.98 34.75
CA ASP A 57 -3.97 3.93 35.78
C ASP A 57 -5.15 2.94 35.70
N ARG A 58 -4.88 1.68 36.07
CA ARG A 58 -5.84 0.58 36.07
C ARG A 58 -7.11 0.88 36.89
N LYS A 59 -7.00 1.55 38.03
CA LYS A 59 -8.16 1.92 38.87
C LYS A 59 -9.00 2.99 38.18
N THR A 60 -8.36 3.95 37.51
CA THR A 60 -9.04 5.00 36.72
C THR A 60 -9.80 4.41 35.55
N VAL A 61 -9.20 3.47 34.80
CA VAL A 61 -9.88 2.76 33.70
C VAL A 61 -11.11 1.99 34.21
N LEU A 62 -10.98 1.24 35.32
CA LEU A 62 -12.10 0.52 35.92
C LEU A 62 -13.23 1.46 36.34
N LYS A 63 -12.91 2.52 37.10
CA LYS A 63 -13.89 3.54 37.51
C LYS A 63 -14.60 4.18 36.32
N ILE A 64 -13.89 4.45 35.23
CA ILE A 64 -14.51 4.99 34.01
C ILE A 64 -15.47 3.98 33.36
N ILE A 65 -15.11 2.69 33.32
CA ILE A 65 -16.00 1.64 32.81
C ILE A 65 -17.28 1.58 33.64
N ASP A 66 -17.16 1.57 34.97
CA ASP A 66 -18.31 1.56 35.89
C ASP A 66 -19.19 2.80 35.67
N GLU A 67 -18.60 3.99 35.58
CA GLU A 67 -19.33 5.22 35.27
C GLU A 67 -19.98 5.24 33.87
N LEU A 68 -19.40 4.56 32.86
CA LEU A 68 -19.97 4.41 31.51
C LEU A 68 -21.13 3.40 31.47
N ILE A 69 -21.12 2.39 32.35
CA ILE A 69 -22.26 1.48 32.57
C ILE A 69 -23.40 2.26 33.22
N GLU A 70 -23.12 2.96 34.34
CA GLU A 70 -24.10 3.82 35.02
C GLU A 70 -24.67 4.93 34.11
N ASP A 71 -23.85 5.52 33.24
CA ASP A 71 -24.28 6.59 32.32
C ASP A 71 -25.15 6.07 31.17
N GLY A 72 -25.26 4.73 31.00
CA GLY A 72 -26.08 4.06 29.98
C GLY A 72 -25.43 3.95 28.60
N PHE A 73 -24.10 4.00 28.52
CA PHE A 73 -23.37 3.94 27.24
C PHE A 73 -22.90 2.52 26.88
N ILE A 74 -22.69 1.65 27.88
CA ILE A 74 -22.29 0.26 27.71
C ILE A 74 -22.99 -0.67 28.72
N ILE A 75 -23.13 -1.96 28.40
CA ILE A 75 -23.61 -3.00 29.31
C ILE A 75 -22.61 -4.15 29.35
N ASP A 76 -22.28 -4.69 30.53
CA ASP A 76 -21.61 -5.99 30.68
C ASP A 76 -22.62 -7.10 30.32
N THR A 77 -22.35 -7.85 29.24
CA THR A 77 -23.28 -8.87 28.72
C THR A 77 -23.26 -10.18 29.52
N GLY A 78 -22.48 -10.25 30.60
CA GLY A 78 -22.25 -11.48 31.38
C GLY A 78 -21.29 -12.47 30.70
N LYS A 79 -21.19 -12.47 29.36
CA LYS A 79 -20.27 -13.31 28.58
C LYS A 79 -18.81 -13.03 28.96
N ARG A 80 -17.95 -14.05 28.90
CA ARG A 80 -16.51 -13.95 29.21
C ARG A 80 -15.68 -14.59 28.12
N GLU A 81 -14.70 -13.85 27.61
CA GLU A 81 -13.94 -14.19 26.41
C GLU A 81 -12.44 -14.40 26.64
N GLY A 82 -11.80 -14.96 25.60
CA GLY A 82 -10.36 -15.22 25.54
C GLY A 82 -9.91 -16.51 26.22
N ARG A 83 -8.61 -16.84 26.11
CA ARG A 83 -8.03 -18.15 26.50
C ARG A 83 -8.33 -18.56 27.96
N THR A 84 -8.42 -17.61 28.88
CA THR A 84 -8.73 -17.87 30.30
C THR A 84 -10.22 -17.68 30.65
N LYS A 85 -11.08 -17.29 29.70
CA LYS A 85 -12.50 -16.93 29.91
C LYS A 85 -12.71 -15.92 31.05
N GLN A 86 -11.86 -14.90 31.13
CA GLN A 86 -11.89 -13.87 32.18
C GLN A 86 -12.23 -12.47 31.68
N VAL A 87 -12.15 -12.19 30.38
CA VAL A 87 -12.37 -10.83 29.87
C VAL A 87 -13.86 -10.58 29.65
N LYS A 88 -14.38 -9.53 30.29
CA LYS A 88 -15.76 -9.09 30.16
C LYS A 88 -16.07 -8.66 28.73
N VAL A 89 -17.23 -9.06 28.21
CA VAL A 89 -17.78 -8.58 26.94
C VAL A 89 -18.77 -7.46 27.22
N TYR A 90 -18.55 -6.30 26.61
CA TYR A 90 -19.40 -5.12 26.74
C TYR A 90 -20.13 -4.81 25.43
N LEU A 91 -21.44 -4.58 25.50
CA LEU A 91 -22.26 -4.10 24.39
C LEU A 91 -22.33 -2.57 24.41
N LEU A 92 -22.12 -1.91 23.25
CA LEU A 92 -22.26 -0.46 23.11
C LEU A 92 -23.71 -0.06 22.80
N ILE A 93 -24.31 0.78 23.63
CA ILE A 93 -25.75 1.12 23.53
C ILE A 93 -25.97 2.36 22.66
N GLY A 94 -26.90 2.27 21.71
CA GLY A 94 -27.30 3.40 20.87
C GLY A 94 -26.40 3.65 19.66
N VAL A 95 -25.46 2.75 19.38
CA VAL A 95 -24.84 2.66 18.05
C VAL A 95 -25.94 2.30 17.04
N LYS A 96 -26.08 3.12 15.99
CA LYS A 96 -26.97 2.81 14.86
C LYS A 96 -26.12 2.24 13.74
N GLY A 97 -26.04 0.91 13.66
CA GLY A 97 -25.48 0.23 12.50
C GLY A 97 -26.33 0.47 11.24
N ARG A 98 -25.75 0.20 10.07
CA ARG A 98 -26.45 0.32 8.78
C ARG A 98 -27.51 -0.78 8.55
N GLU A 99 -27.46 -1.84 9.35
CA GLU A 99 -28.28 -3.06 9.23
C GLU A 99 -29.49 -3.09 10.21
N THR A 100 -29.87 -1.99 10.85
CA THR A 100 -30.83 -2.04 11.97
C THR A 100 -32.28 -2.31 11.54
N VAL A 101 -32.67 -3.59 11.53
CA VAL A 101 -33.96 -3.99 12.10
C VAL A 101 -33.85 -3.86 13.63
N PRO A 102 -34.82 -3.26 14.35
CA PRO A 102 -34.67 -3.03 15.79
C PRO A 102 -34.98 -4.31 16.59
N THR A 103 -33.94 -5.01 17.07
CA THR A 103 -34.13 -6.05 18.09
C THR A 103 -34.52 -5.39 19.41
N ARG A 104 -35.67 -5.82 19.97
CA ARG A 104 -36.24 -5.24 21.19
C ARG A 104 -35.34 -5.43 22.40
N VAL A 105 -35.34 -4.42 23.26
CA VAL A 105 -34.80 -4.50 24.62
C VAL A 105 -35.65 -5.49 25.41
N HIS A 106 -35.08 -6.59 25.89
CA HIS A 106 -35.63 -7.30 27.04
C HIS A 106 -35.11 -6.60 28.30
N PHE A 107 -35.97 -5.78 28.90
CA PHE A 107 -35.96 -5.61 30.34
C PHE A 107 -36.60 -6.86 30.92
N ASP A 108 -35.94 -7.51 31.88
CA ASP A 108 -36.60 -8.28 32.93
C ASP A 108 -35.71 -8.17 34.18
N THR A 109 -36.31 -7.75 35.29
CA THR A 109 -35.69 -7.58 36.61
C THR A 109 -36.46 -8.48 37.60
N GLU A 110 -35.74 -9.00 38.59
CA GLU A 110 -36.23 -9.71 39.79
C GLU A 110 -36.71 -11.18 39.63
N ASN A 111 -35.93 -12.06 40.29
CA ASN A 111 -36.28 -13.20 41.16
C ASN A 111 -37.76 -13.67 41.18
N ASP A 112 -38.08 -14.97 41.14
CA ASP A 112 -37.85 -15.86 42.28
C ASP A 112 -37.80 -17.37 41.93
N GLU A 113 -36.99 -18.07 42.74
CA GLU A 113 -37.10 -19.44 43.29
C GLU A 113 -37.82 -20.66 42.61
N ILE A 114 -37.16 -21.82 42.81
CA ILE A 114 -37.72 -23.17 43.10
C ILE A 114 -37.94 -24.23 41.98
N ASN A 115 -37.11 -25.30 42.11
CA ASN A 115 -37.28 -26.73 41.79
C ASN A 115 -37.33 -27.32 40.36
N SER A 116 -36.35 -28.21 40.11
CA SER A 116 -36.42 -29.37 39.18
C SER A 116 -37.40 -30.45 39.68
N PRO A 117 -37.87 -31.41 38.84
CA PRO A 117 -37.07 -32.64 38.63
C PRO A 117 -37.17 -33.38 37.27
N ASN A 118 -36.00 -33.82 36.79
CA ASN A 118 -35.59 -35.15 36.25
C ASN A 118 -36.41 -36.00 35.22
N ASN A 119 -35.60 -36.76 34.44
CA ASN A 119 -35.85 -37.95 33.59
C ASN A 119 -36.25 -37.71 32.11
N GLY A 120 -35.59 -38.31 31.10
CA GLY A 120 -34.34 -39.10 31.10
C GLY A 120 -33.99 -39.75 29.73
N THR A 121 -32.81 -40.42 29.65
CA THR A 121 -32.49 -41.59 28.74
C THR A 121 -32.32 -41.32 27.22
N VAL A 122 -31.31 -41.77 26.43
CA VAL A 122 -29.97 -42.45 26.56
C VAL A 122 -29.21 -42.30 25.19
N PRO A 123 -27.87 -42.54 25.05
CA PRO A 123 -27.05 -41.90 24.00
C PRO A 123 -26.54 -42.80 22.85
N THR A 124 -25.84 -42.19 21.88
CA THR A 124 -25.05 -42.79 20.78
C THR A 124 -24.18 -41.70 20.11
N THR A 125 -22.92 -41.85 19.62
CA THR A 125 -21.82 -42.83 19.84
C THR A 125 -20.50 -42.25 19.25
N GLU A 126 -19.41 -42.22 20.03
CA GLU A 126 -17.96 -42.09 19.63
C GLU A 126 -17.50 -40.81 18.86
N GLN A 127 -16.23 -40.38 18.86
CA GLN A 127 -14.96 -41.13 18.95
C GLN A 127 -13.79 -40.31 19.55
N PHE A 128 -12.84 -40.99 20.21
CA PHE A 128 -11.62 -40.43 20.80
C PHE A 128 -10.49 -40.25 19.77
N GLN A 129 -9.56 -39.32 20.01
CA GLN A 129 -8.12 -39.65 20.11
C GLN A 129 -7.42 -38.78 21.19
N GLN A 130 -6.74 -39.46 22.12
CA GLN A 130 -5.75 -38.87 23.03
C GLN A 130 -4.36 -39.33 22.60
N PHE A 131 -3.35 -38.49 22.79
CA PHE A 131 -1.99 -38.95 23.10
C PHE A 131 -1.41 -38.12 24.24
N HIS A 132 -0.57 -38.75 25.05
CA HIS A 132 -0.14 -38.26 26.35
C HIS A 132 1.31 -38.71 26.61
N GLU A 133 2.23 -37.78 26.88
CA GLU A 133 3.52 -38.10 27.52
C GLU A 133 4.24 -36.86 28.10
N ARG A 134 5.29 -37.08 28.91
CA ARG A 134 5.80 -36.19 29.99
C ARG A 134 7.28 -36.49 30.34
N VAL A 135 8.08 -35.70 31.08
CA VAL A 135 8.14 -34.27 31.50
C VAL A 135 9.58 -34.03 32.01
N PRO A 136 10.23 -32.91 31.67
CA PRO A 136 10.78 -32.05 32.74
C PRO A 136 10.62 -30.53 32.46
N THR A 137 11.42 -29.69 33.11
CA THR A 137 11.28 -28.22 33.24
C THR A 137 12.66 -27.52 33.31
N ILE A 138 12.81 -26.33 32.72
CA ILE A 138 13.61 -25.17 33.25
C ILE A 138 12.91 -23.86 32.80
N PRO A 139 12.82 -22.79 33.62
CA PRO A 139 11.97 -21.62 33.34
C PRO A 139 12.70 -20.43 32.69
N LEU A 140 11.98 -19.60 31.92
CA LEU A 140 12.34 -18.19 31.71
C LEU A 140 11.12 -17.29 31.38
N ASN A 141 10.91 -16.29 32.24
CA ASN A 141 10.14 -15.03 32.08
C ASN A 141 8.95 -14.93 31.10
N SER A 142 7.77 -14.72 31.68
CA SER A 142 6.62 -14.04 31.04
C SER A 142 7.01 -12.58 30.69
N PRO A 143 6.46 -11.98 29.62
CA PRO A 143 5.10 -11.45 29.70
C PRO A 143 4.25 -11.85 28.49
N ASN A 144 3.50 -12.95 28.61
CA ASN A 144 2.52 -13.31 27.60
C ASN A 144 1.24 -12.48 27.81
N VAL A 145 1.03 -11.44 26.99
CA VAL A 145 -0.11 -10.50 27.05
C VAL A 145 -1.40 -11.23 26.65
N GLY A 146 -1.93 -11.99 27.61
CA GLY A 146 -3.03 -12.93 27.44
C GLY A 146 -4.41 -12.27 27.45
N THR A 147 -4.79 -11.67 26.33
CA THR A 147 -6.16 -11.57 25.78
C THR A 147 -6.14 -10.53 24.66
N ARG A 148 -5.76 -11.02 23.48
CA ARG A 148 -5.63 -10.26 22.25
C ARG A 148 -6.83 -10.52 21.35
N ASN A 149 -7.70 -9.54 21.21
CA ASN A 149 -8.46 -9.40 19.97
C ASN A 149 -7.51 -8.79 18.95
N LEU A 150 -7.03 -9.64 18.03
CA LEU A 150 -5.96 -9.43 17.04
C LEU A 150 -4.53 -9.64 17.57
N SER A 151 -3.78 -10.46 16.83
CA SER A 151 -2.38 -10.81 17.09
C SER A 151 -1.44 -9.62 16.88
N LYS A 152 -0.73 -9.21 17.93
CA LYS A 152 0.43 -8.31 17.82
C LYS A 152 1.66 -9.10 17.33
N ASN A 153 2.25 -8.63 16.24
CA ASN A 153 3.51 -9.05 15.60
C ASN A 153 3.48 -10.39 14.84
N LEU A 154 3.03 -10.32 13.58
CA LEU A 154 3.86 -10.81 12.47
C LEU A 154 4.59 -9.59 11.89
N SER A 155 5.89 -9.70 11.68
CA SER A 155 6.62 -8.77 10.81
C SER A 155 6.46 -9.24 9.37
N ILE A 156 5.63 -8.53 8.60
CA ILE A 156 5.55 -8.52 7.13
C ILE A 156 4.51 -7.44 6.79
N GLU A 157 4.79 -6.55 5.83
CA GLU A 157 3.78 -5.63 5.31
C GLU A 157 2.55 -6.38 4.78
N SER A 158 1.39 -5.71 4.73
CA SER A 158 0.08 -6.28 4.36
C SER A 158 -0.67 -7.06 5.45
N LYS A 159 -1.60 -6.36 6.12
CA LYS A 159 -3.06 -6.65 6.10
C LYS A 159 -3.84 -5.59 6.89
N ASN A 160 -4.60 -4.76 6.15
CA ASN A 160 -5.69 -3.91 6.64
C ASN A 160 -5.39 -2.89 7.77
N LYS A 161 -4.43 -1.99 7.55
CA LYS A 161 -4.67 -0.57 7.90
C LYS A 161 -5.34 0.07 6.70
N LYS A 162 -6.41 0.83 6.89
CA LYS A 162 -7.26 1.50 5.88
C LYS A 162 -6.43 2.08 4.72
N THR A 163 -6.15 1.25 3.71
CA THR A 163 -5.37 1.67 2.54
C THR A 163 -6.27 2.57 1.73
N TRP A 164 -5.82 3.79 1.46
CA TRP A 164 -6.48 4.70 0.53
C TRP A 164 -6.70 4.02 -0.83
N LEU A 165 -5.75 3.16 -1.22
CA LEU A 165 -5.74 2.34 -2.41
C LEU A 165 -6.85 1.27 -2.40
N SER A 166 -7.82 1.42 -3.29
CA SER A 166 -8.82 0.37 -3.59
C SER A 166 -8.60 -0.13 -5.00
N LEU A 167 -8.09 -1.36 -5.17
CA LEU A 167 -7.78 -1.93 -6.48
C LEU A 167 -8.98 -1.94 -7.45
N LYS A 168 -10.21 -2.06 -6.93
CA LYS A 168 -11.42 -1.96 -7.74
C LYS A 168 -11.61 -0.53 -8.30
N LYS A 169 -11.58 0.48 -7.43
CA LYS A 169 -11.69 1.89 -7.86
C LYS A 169 -10.54 2.29 -8.79
N LEU A 170 -9.31 1.90 -8.44
CA LEU A 170 -8.14 2.16 -9.28
C LEU A 170 -8.28 1.55 -10.67
N GLY A 171 -8.80 0.32 -10.78
CA GLY A 171 -9.07 -0.30 -12.07
C GLY A 171 -10.15 0.45 -12.86
N GLU A 172 -11.21 0.91 -12.20
CA GLU A 172 -12.25 1.75 -12.80
C GLU A 172 -11.65 3.07 -13.34
N GLU A 173 -10.82 3.79 -12.56
CA GLU A 173 -10.14 5.01 -13.00
C GLU A 173 -9.15 4.78 -14.17
N ILE A 174 -8.35 3.72 -14.12
CA ILE A 174 -7.41 3.38 -15.21
C ILE A 174 -8.17 3.06 -16.50
N LEU A 175 -9.29 2.34 -16.43
CA LEU A 175 -10.13 2.00 -17.59
C LEU A 175 -10.96 3.19 -18.12
N LEU A 176 -11.14 4.26 -17.34
CA LEU A 176 -11.71 5.52 -17.83
C LEU A 176 -10.69 6.34 -18.62
N ALA A 177 -9.39 6.22 -18.30
CA ALA A 177 -8.31 6.98 -18.94
C ALA A 177 -7.54 6.20 -20.03
N THR A 178 -7.60 4.87 -20.04
CA THR A 178 -6.84 3.98 -20.95
C THR A 178 -7.63 2.74 -21.37
N ASP A 179 -7.06 1.98 -22.29
CA ASP A 179 -7.62 0.74 -22.82
C ASP A 179 -7.39 -0.49 -21.89
N GLN A 180 -8.10 -1.57 -22.19
CA GLN A 180 -8.06 -2.82 -21.43
C GLN A 180 -6.68 -3.52 -21.44
N GLU A 181 -5.88 -3.36 -22.51
CA GLU A 181 -4.54 -3.94 -22.60
C GLU A 181 -3.60 -3.23 -21.63
N THR A 182 -3.61 -1.89 -21.63
CA THR A 182 -2.85 -1.06 -20.68
C THR A 182 -3.20 -1.41 -19.22
N TYR A 183 -4.48 -1.60 -18.90
CA TYR A 183 -4.90 -2.02 -17.56
C TYR A 183 -4.34 -3.41 -17.17
N GLU A 184 -4.42 -4.41 -18.04
CA GLU A 184 -3.87 -5.75 -17.74
C GLU A 184 -2.33 -5.75 -17.68
N GLN A 185 -1.65 -4.92 -18.46
CA GLN A 185 -0.20 -4.73 -18.31
C GLN A 185 0.17 -4.15 -16.93
N ILE A 186 -0.55 -3.10 -16.47
CA ILE A 186 -0.33 -2.48 -15.15
C ILE A 186 -0.64 -3.47 -14.01
N LYS A 187 -1.76 -4.18 -14.10
CA LYS A 187 -2.24 -5.15 -13.10
C LYS A 187 -1.27 -6.32 -12.88
N ASN A 188 -0.56 -6.75 -13.92
CA ASN A 188 0.41 -7.83 -13.87
C ASN A 188 1.87 -7.33 -13.79
N ALA A 189 2.09 -6.02 -13.60
CA ALA A 189 3.42 -5.41 -13.64
C ALA A 189 4.27 -5.73 -12.40
N THR A 190 5.48 -6.26 -12.62
CA THR A 190 6.49 -6.47 -11.56
C THR A 190 7.01 -5.16 -10.94
N TRP A 191 6.73 -4.01 -11.56
CA TRP A 191 7.11 -2.69 -11.07
C TRP A 191 6.00 -1.97 -10.27
N PHE A 192 4.80 -2.55 -10.16
CA PHE A 192 3.64 -1.92 -9.48
C PHE A 192 3.97 -1.49 -8.03
N ASP A 193 4.48 -2.40 -7.20
CA ASP A 193 4.83 -2.14 -5.78
C ASP A 193 5.97 -1.13 -5.60
N ARG A 194 6.77 -0.88 -6.65
CA ARG A 194 7.80 0.17 -6.64
C ARG A 194 7.17 1.53 -6.86
N GLU A 195 6.27 1.66 -7.82
CA GLU A 195 5.60 2.92 -8.14
C GLU A 195 4.58 3.29 -7.05
N LEU A 196 3.89 2.32 -6.44
CA LEU A 196 3.04 2.55 -5.27
C LEU A 196 3.82 3.22 -4.13
N ARG A 197 4.96 2.65 -3.73
CA ARG A 197 5.81 3.24 -2.68
C ARG A 197 6.37 4.61 -3.06
N ALA A 198 6.70 4.83 -4.34
CA ALA A 198 7.16 6.13 -4.82
C ALA A 198 6.06 7.20 -4.73
N PHE A 199 4.83 6.84 -5.12
CA PHE A 199 3.65 7.71 -5.02
C PHE A 199 3.29 8.04 -3.57
N GLU A 200 3.31 7.05 -2.67
CA GLU A 200 3.06 7.28 -1.24
C GLU A 200 4.10 8.21 -0.61
N LEU A 201 5.39 8.03 -0.91
CA LEU A 201 6.45 8.93 -0.44
C LEU A 201 6.30 10.35 -1.00
N TYR A 202 5.94 10.50 -2.28
CA TYR A 202 5.73 11.81 -2.92
C TYR A 202 4.51 12.57 -2.35
N ASN A 203 3.51 11.86 -1.84
CA ASN A 203 2.30 12.44 -1.28
C ASN A 203 2.23 12.39 0.25
N ALA A 204 3.25 11.86 0.95
CA ALA A 204 3.26 11.68 2.40
C ALA A 204 3.03 12.96 3.24
N GLN A 205 3.36 14.13 2.67
CA GLN A 205 3.14 15.45 3.31
C GLN A 205 1.87 16.16 2.81
N LYS A 206 1.15 15.58 1.84
CA LYS A 206 -0.05 16.16 1.25
C LYS A 206 -1.29 15.52 1.86
N ASN A 207 -2.16 16.34 2.46
CA ASN A 207 -3.43 15.88 3.04
C ASN A 207 -4.49 15.64 1.96
N LEU A 208 -4.23 14.71 1.05
CA LEU A 208 -5.16 14.26 0.00
C LEU A 208 -6.17 13.26 0.59
N CYS A 209 -7.41 13.26 0.09
CA CYS A 209 -8.41 12.28 0.47
C CYS A 209 -8.24 10.96 -0.31
N ASP A 210 -8.81 9.86 0.22
CA ASP A 210 -8.70 8.53 -0.38
C ASP A 210 -9.08 8.51 -1.88
N GLU A 211 -10.10 9.28 -2.27
CA GLU A 211 -10.61 9.35 -3.65
C GLU A 211 -9.62 10.03 -4.61
N LEU A 212 -9.12 11.23 -4.27
CA LEU A 212 -8.07 11.91 -5.02
C LEU A 212 -6.77 11.11 -5.08
N MET A 213 -6.46 10.34 -4.04
CA MET A 213 -5.29 9.46 -4.05
C MET A 213 -5.42 8.33 -5.08
N ASN A 214 -6.60 7.70 -5.23
CA ASN A 214 -6.81 6.70 -6.30
C ASN A 214 -6.72 7.34 -7.69
N TYR A 215 -7.39 8.49 -7.89
CA TYR A 215 -7.36 9.23 -9.16
C TYR A 215 -5.93 9.60 -9.60
N HIS A 216 -5.17 10.28 -8.73
CA HIS A 216 -3.78 10.66 -9.06
C HIS A 216 -2.84 9.45 -9.19
N PHE A 217 -3.15 8.32 -8.56
CA PHE A 217 -2.35 7.11 -8.73
C PHE A 217 -2.63 6.38 -10.04
N ALA A 218 -3.87 6.47 -10.58
CA ALA A 218 -4.16 6.01 -11.94
C ALA A 218 -3.28 6.76 -12.95
N ASP A 219 -3.28 8.10 -12.92
CA ASP A 219 -2.40 8.94 -13.75
C ASP A 219 -0.92 8.57 -13.60
N TRP A 220 -0.46 8.35 -12.36
CA TRP A 220 0.93 7.94 -12.09
C TRP A 220 1.27 6.60 -12.76
N LEU A 221 0.39 5.61 -12.65
CA LEU A 221 0.59 4.27 -13.22
C LEU A 221 0.56 4.28 -14.75
N ILE A 222 -0.30 5.08 -15.37
CA ILE A 222 -0.38 5.24 -16.83
C ILE A 222 0.94 5.84 -17.35
N ASN A 223 1.44 6.90 -16.72
CA ASN A 223 2.73 7.51 -17.05
C ASN A 223 3.91 6.55 -16.78
N ALA A 224 3.85 5.76 -15.70
CA ALA A 224 4.83 4.73 -15.42
C ALA A 224 4.84 3.62 -16.49
N CYS A 225 3.67 3.19 -16.97
CA CYS A 225 3.54 2.16 -18.00
C CYS A 225 4.31 2.55 -19.26
N GLY A 226 4.06 3.73 -19.83
CA GLY A 226 4.79 4.23 -21.00
C GLY A 226 6.31 4.33 -20.79
N LYS A 227 6.74 4.74 -19.58
CA LYS A 227 8.16 4.78 -19.19
C LYS A 227 8.81 3.39 -19.15
N TYR A 228 8.12 2.37 -18.65
CA TYR A 228 8.64 1.00 -18.61
C TYR A 228 8.59 0.35 -20.01
N GLN A 229 7.53 0.55 -20.79
CA GLN A 229 7.46 0.13 -22.19
C GLN A 229 8.61 0.70 -23.04
N ALA A 230 8.88 2.01 -22.96
CA ALA A 230 10.01 2.63 -23.66
C ALA A 230 11.37 2.04 -23.23
N ARG A 231 11.50 1.65 -21.95
CA ARG A 231 12.69 0.96 -21.42
C ARG A 231 12.83 -0.47 -21.95
N GLU A 232 11.73 -1.16 -22.23
CA GLU A 232 11.74 -2.50 -22.82
C GLU A 232 11.98 -2.46 -24.32
N GLN A 233 11.37 -1.51 -25.04
CA GLN A 233 11.65 -1.26 -26.46
C GLN A 233 13.13 -0.92 -26.69
N SER A 234 13.71 -0.05 -25.85
CA SER A 234 15.15 0.26 -25.92
C SER A 234 16.05 -0.91 -25.49
N LYS A 235 15.64 -1.78 -24.56
CA LYS A 235 16.32 -3.06 -24.31
C LYS A 235 16.27 -3.94 -25.56
N ASN A 236 15.12 -4.12 -26.19
CA ASN A 236 14.95 -4.98 -27.36
C ASN A 236 15.78 -4.47 -28.56
N HIS A 237 15.87 -3.16 -28.75
CA HIS A 237 16.75 -2.53 -29.74
C HIS A 237 18.25 -2.81 -29.47
N ASN A 238 18.64 -2.93 -28.20
CA ASN A 238 20.00 -3.33 -27.80
C ASN A 238 20.22 -4.86 -27.79
N VAL A 239 19.18 -5.68 -27.60
CA VAL A 239 19.25 -7.15 -27.68
C VAL A 239 19.37 -7.63 -29.13
N GLY A 240 18.77 -6.89 -30.09
CA GLY A 240 19.09 -7.01 -31.51
C GLY A 240 20.53 -6.61 -31.86
N THR A 241 21.20 -5.88 -30.97
CA THR A 241 22.64 -5.56 -31.07
C THR A 241 23.46 -6.53 -30.21
N GLN A 242 23.28 -7.84 -30.42
CA GLN A 242 24.42 -8.74 -30.22
C GLN A 242 25.50 -8.32 -31.22
N VAL A 243 26.60 -7.75 -30.72
CA VAL A 243 27.83 -7.57 -31.51
C VAL A 243 28.49 -8.93 -31.71
N ARG A 244 27.83 -9.81 -32.45
CA ARG A 244 28.49 -10.89 -33.17
C ARG A 244 28.93 -10.28 -34.49
N VAL A 245 30.22 -9.96 -34.59
CA VAL A 245 30.85 -9.46 -35.81
C VAL A 245 30.49 -10.36 -37.00
N PRO A 246 29.78 -9.86 -38.02
CA PRO A 246 29.85 -10.40 -39.35
C PRO A 246 30.99 -9.66 -40.06
N GLN A 247 32.06 -10.36 -40.41
CA GLN A 247 32.89 -9.89 -41.52
C GLN A 247 32.02 -10.02 -42.77
N GLY A 248 31.47 -8.90 -43.23
CA GLY A 248 30.36 -8.86 -44.18
C GLY A 248 30.13 -7.46 -44.76
N GLU A 249 31.17 -6.93 -45.40
CA GLU A 249 31.10 -6.11 -46.62
C GLU A 249 29.94 -5.12 -46.79
N SER A 250 30.03 -3.95 -46.14
CA SER A 250 29.61 -2.70 -46.79
C SER A 250 30.40 -1.51 -46.24
N ASN A 251 30.84 -0.61 -47.13
CA ASN A 251 31.59 0.61 -46.77
C ASN A 251 30.67 1.76 -46.27
N THR A 252 29.46 1.43 -45.81
CA THR A 252 28.40 2.38 -45.48
C THR A 252 28.40 2.71 -44.00
N LEU A 253 28.46 4.01 -43.69
CA LEU A 253 28.37 4.49 -42.31
C LEU A 253 26.94 4.32 -41.77
N SER A 254 26.79 3.83 -40.54
CA SER A 254 25.51 3.85 -39.83
C SER A 254 25.08 5.30 -39.55
N SER A 255 23.76 5.59 -39.55
CA SER A 255 23.22 6.95 -39.30
C SER A 255 23.75 7.60 -38.00
N LYS A 256 24.01 6.81 -36.95
CA LYS A 256 24.63 7.29 -35.70
C LYS A 256 26.10 7.68 -35.88
N GLN A 257 26.84 6.93 -36.71
CA GLN A 257 28.22 7.26 -37.06
C GLN A 257 28.28 8.49 -37.96
N ILE A 258 27.38 8.58 -38.96
CA ILE A 258 27.22 9.76 -39.83
C ILE A 258 27.06 11.04 -38.99
N TYR A 259 26.12 11.05 -38.04
CA TYR A 259 25.89 12.20 -37.17
C TYR A 259 27.12 12.55 -36.30
N SER A 260 27.74 11.54 -35.68
CA SER A 260 28.93 11.74 -34.84
C SER A 260 30.13 12.27 -35.63
N PHE A 261 30.37 11.76 -36.85
CA PHE A 261 31.43 12.28 -37.72
C PHE A 261 31.11 13.67 -38.26
N ALA A 262 29.86 13.95 -38.63
CA ALA A 262 29.44 15.27 -39.09
C ALA A 262 29.64 16.36 -38.01
N GLN A 263 29.32 16.04 -36.75
CA GLN A 263 29.54 16.94 -35.62
C GLN A 263 31.04 17.15 -35.30
N LYS A 264 31.90 16.14 -35.51
CA LYS A 264 33.36 16.30 -35.40
C LYS A 264 33.92 17.15 -36.55
N LEU A 265 33.44 16.93 -37.77
CA LEU A 265 33.88 17.65 -38.97
C LEU A 265 33.48 19.12 -38.95
N SER A 266 32.31 19.49 -38.42
CA SER A 266 31.92 20.91 -38.32
C SER A 266 32.84 21.71 -37.40
N VAL A 267 33.39 21.09 -36.35
CA VAL A 267 34.31 21.72 -35.38
C VAL A 267 35.77 21.75 -35.87
N LEU A 268 36.16 20.98 -36.89
CA LEU A 268 37.52 21.03 -37.44
C LEU A 268 37.78 22.36 -38.17
N PRO A 269 38.78 23.18 -37.77
CA PRO A 269 39.03 24.49 -38.39
C PRO A 269 39.36 24.42 -39.89
N GLU A 270 40.15 23.42 -40.30
CA GLU A 270 40.51 23.19 -41.71
C GLU A 270 39.29 22.80 -42.57
N PHE A 271 38.34 22.10 -41.97
CA PHE A 271 37.11 21.68 -42.64
C PHE A 271 36.10 22.83 -42.70
N ALA A 272 35.83 23.46 -41.56
CA ALA A 272 34.93 24.61 -41.45
C ALA A 272 35.38 25.76 -42.37
N SER A 273 36.67 26.09 -42.43
CA SER A 273 37.15 27.18 -43.32
C SER A 273 36.92 26.93 -44.82
N LYS A 274 36.72 25.68 -45.25
CA LYS A 274 36.53 25.29 -46.65
C LYS A 274 35.08 24.95 -47.01
N TYR A 275 34.32 24.42 -46.06
CA TYR A 275 32.95 23.94 -46.28
C TYR A 275 31.87 24.78 -45.60
N ALA A 276 32.23 25.68 -44.67
CA ALA A 276 31.25 26.55 -44.05
C ALA A 276 30.76 27.67 -44.99
N GLU A 277 29.46 27.92 -44.98
CA GLU A 277 28.84 29.07 -45.62
C GLU A 277 28.66 30.22 -44.61
N GLY A 278 28.82 31.46 -45.10
CA GLY A 278 28.91 32.64 -44.24
C GLY A 278 27.69 32.79 -43.32
N ASN A 279 27.96 32.91 -42.01
CA ASN A 279 26.98 33.05 -40.92
C ASN A 279 26.18 31.78 -40.56
N GLU A 280 26.60 30.57 -40.96
CA GLU A 280 26.02 29.32 -40.44
C GLU A 280 26.65 28.90 -39.09
N SER A 281 25.86 28.23 -38.23
CA SER A 281 26.35 27.69 -36.95
C SER A 281 27.01 26.31 -37.11
N TYR A 282 27.84 25.91 -36.15
CA TYR A 282 28.46 24.58 -36.13
C TYR A 282 27.46 23.41 -36.16
N GLU A 283 26.24 23.62 -35.66
CA GLU A 283 25.16 22.62 -35.69
C GLU A 283 24.48 22.57 -37.07
N GLN A 284 24.31 23.71 -37.73
CA GLN A 284 23.79 23.80 -39.10
C GLN A 284 24.76 23.16 -40.10
N LEU A 285 26.05 23.48 -39.97
CA LEU A 285 27.13 22.84 -40.72
C LEU A 285 27.16 21.32 -40.47
N ALA A 286 27.03 20.86 -39.21
CA ALA A 286 26.95 19.43 -38.90
C ALA A 286 25.74 18.74 -39.56
N ALA A 287 24.55 19.35 -39.51
CA ALA A 287 23.37 18.79 -40.20
C ALA A 287 23.60 18.69 -41.72
N ARG A 288 24.21 19.70 -42.33
CA ARG A 288 24.53 19.75 -43.76
C ARG A 288 25.59 18.74 -44.17
N ILE A 289 26.59 18.50 -43.31
CA ILE A 289 27.59 17.43 -43.48
C ILE A 289 26.94 16.05 -43.32
N ALA A 290 26.03 15.86 -42.37
CA ALA A 290 25.34 14.57 -42.17
C ALA A 290 24.53 14.16 -43.41
N VAL A 291 23.85 15.10 -44.07
CA VAL A 291 23.18 14.84 -45.36
C VAL A 291 24.18 14.46 -46.45
N LYS A 292 25.34 15.15 -46.54
CA LYS A 292 26.41 14.79 -47.50
C LYS A 292 27.05 13.43 -47.21
N LEU A 293 27.19 13.04 -45.94
CA LEU A 293 27.74 11.75 -45.54
C LEU A 293 26.76 10.57 -45.70
N ALA A 294 25.48 10.83 -45.99
CA ALA A 294 24.51 9.80 -46.35
C ALA A 294 24.57 9.39 -47.84
N ASP A 295 25.20 10.22 -48.69
CA ASP A 295 25.45 9.94 -50.10
C ASP A 295 26.85 9.30 -50.27
N PRO A 296 26.96 8.06 -50.79
CA PRO A 296 28.24 7.35 -50.91
C PRO A 296 29.26 8.06 -51.83
N GLU A 297 28.82 8.83 -52.84
CA GLU A 297 29.76 9.57 -53.71
C GLU A 297 30.38 10.79 -53.00
N GLN A 298 29.60 11.43 -52.13
CA GLN A 298 30.05 12.56 -51.33
C GLN A 298 30.83 12.10 -50.10
N GLN A 299 30.45 10.96 -49.51
CA GLN A 299 31.23 10.27 -48.47
C GLN A 299 32.67 10.03 -48.96
N GLN A 300 32.87 9.50 -50.17
CA GLN A 300 34.21 9.29 -50.74
C GLN A 300 35.04 10.59 -50.81
N LYS A 301 34.44 11.71 -51.23
CA LYS A 301 35.13 13.02 -51.31
C LYS A 301 35.55 13.55 -49.93
N LEU A 302 34.87 13.13 -48.86
CA LEU A 302 35.15 13.54 -47.48
C LEU A 302 36.03 12.53 -46.71
N MET A 303 36.41 11.39 -47.32
CA MET A 303 37.25 10.35 -46.71
C MET A 303 38.55 10.87 -46.06
N PRO A 304 39.34 11.79 -46.65
CA PRO A 304 40.56 12.30 -46.01
C PRO A 304 40.29 12.94 -44.64
N TYR A 305 39.21 13.72 -44.54
CA TYR A 305 38.80 14.36 -43.29
C TYR A 305 38.13 13.37 -42.32
N LEU A 306 37.40 12.37 -42.83
CA LEU A 306 36.87 11.28 -42.01
C LEU A 306 37.98 10.51 -41.30
N ILE A 307 39.08 10.22 -42.00
CA ILE A 307 40.28 9.58 -41.42
C ILE A 307 40.88 10.48 -40.32
N GLN A 308 40.99 11.80 -40.58
CA GLN A 308 41.46 12.79 -39.60
C GLN A 308 40.62 12.84 -38.31
N VAL A 309 39.29 12.59 -38.38
CA VAL A 309 38.40 12.51 -37.20
C VAL A 309 38.23 11.09 -36.62
N GLY A 310 39.03 10.13 -37.10
CA GLY A 310 39.14 8.76 -36.54
C GLY A 310 38.30 7.69 -37.23
N PHE A 311 37.96 7.83 -38.52
CA PHE A 311 37.31 6.77 -39.29
C PHE A 311 38.33 5.72 -39.77
N THR A 312 38.16 4.47 -39.31
CA THR A 312 39.03 3.34 -39.66
C THR A 312 38.33 2.36 -40.62
N GLY A 313 37.95 2.85 -41.81
CA GLY A 313 37.46 2.01 -42.91
C GLY A 313 38.60 1.49 -43.80
N LYS A 314 38.48 0.27 -44.34
CA LYS A 314 39.43 -0.28 -45.34
C LYS A 314 39.23 0.40 -46.71
N GLY A 315 39.76 1.61 -46.84
CA GLY A 315 39.85 2.40 -48.07
C GLY A 315 40.81 3.58 -47.92
N ALA A 316 41.76 3.47 -46.98
CA ALA A 316 42.69 4.51 -46.55
C ALA A 316 44.15 4.06 -46.74
N ALA A 317 44.48 3.69 -47.97
CA ALA A 317 45.83 3.45 -48.50
C ALA A 317 45.78 3.59 -50.03
#